data_AF-A0AAU4RJP7-F1
#
_entry.id   AF-A0AAU4RJP7-F1
#
_cell.length_a   1.000
_cell.length_b   1.000
_cell.length_c   1.000
_cell.angle_alpha   90.00
_cell.angle_beta   90.00
_cell.angle_gamma   90.00
#
_symmetry.space_group_name_H-M   'P 1'
#
loop_
_entity.id
_entity.type
_entity.pdbx_description
1 polymer ?
#
loop_
_entity_poly.entity_id
_entity_poly.type
_entity_poly.pdbx_seq_one_letter_code
_entity_poly.pdbx_strand_id
1 'polypeptide(L)'
;MQRLPDTSLTIALASGGREFFGWGQDRHLSADLFDALNQNTRATGQWGKKAPKIPAFPRPQSKRKPEKTKAATKPRSVAEIYKHFQRR
;
A
#
# COMPACT_ATOMS: atom_id res chain seq x y z
N MET A 1 -14.15 -23.04 20.39
CA MET A 1 -13.45 -21.73 20.44
C MET A 1 -14.30 -20.70 19.73
N GLN A 2 -14.89 -19.76 20.48
CA GLN A 2 -15.61 -18.62 19.90
C GLN A 2 -14.55 -17.58 19.49
N ARG A 3 -14.40 -17.36 18.18
CA ARG A 3 -13.46 -16.35 17.65
C ARG A 3 -14.11 -14.98 17.75
N LEU A 4 -13.32 -13.96 18.04
CA LEU A 4 -13.81 -12.59 17.96
C LEU A 4 -14.25 -12.29 16.50
N PRO A 5 -15.33 -11.54 16.29
CA PRO A 5 -15.72 -11.12 14.94
C PRO A 5 -14.58 -10.37 14.25
N ASP A 6 -14.33 -10.65 12.97
CA ASP A 6 -13.21 -10.10 12.19
C ASP A 6 -13.24 -8.57 12.03
N THR A 7 -14.36 -7.93 12.38
CA THR A 7 -14.53 -6.46 12.42
C THR A 7 -14.17 -5.83 13.76
N SER A 8 -13.83 -6.64 14.77
CA SER A 8 -13.60 -6.21 16.16
C SER A 8 -12.35 -5.35 16.31
N LEU A 9 -12.33 -4.52 17.35
CA LEU A 9 -11.21 -3.62 17.64
C LEU A 9 -9.90 -4.36 17.88
N THR A 10 -9.95 -5.53 18.52
CA THR A 10 -8.78 -6.38 18.76
C THR A 10 -8.15 -6.84 17.45
N ILE A 11 -8.98 -7.24 16.48
CA ILE A 11 -8.50 -7.71 15.17
C ILE A 11 -8.02 -6.53 14.34
N ALA A 12 -8.74 -5.40 14.35
CA ALA A 12 -8.29 -4.17 13.70
C ALA A 12 -6.91 -3.70 14.20
N LEU A 13 -6.68 -3.73 15.51
CA LEU A 13 -5.39 -3.38 16.11
C LEU A 13 -4.28 -4.33 15.61
N ALA A 14 -4.56 -5.63 15.54
CA ALA A 14 -3.63 -6.62 15.00
C ALA A 14 -3.36 -6.44 13.49
N SER A 15 -4.38 -6.04 12.72
CA SER A 15 -4.31 -5.85 11.27
C SER A 15 -3.64 -4.54 10.83
N GLY A 16 -3.32 -3.64 11.75
CA GLY A 16 -2.52 -2.45 11.42
C GLY A 16 -2.99 -1.14 12.04
N GLY A 17 -4.06 -1.14 12.84
CA GLY A 17 -4.49 0.05 13.57
C GLY A 17 -6.01 0.21 13.69
N ARG A 18 -6.43 1.24 14.43
CA ARG A 18 -7.86 1.50 14.68
C ARG A 18 -8.63 1.85 13.41
N GLU A 19 -7.95 2.29 12.37
CA GLU A 19 -8.49 2.53 11.04
C GLU A 19 -9.05 1.27 10.36
N PHE A 20 -8.62 0.07 10.76
CA PHE A 20 -9.16 -1.21 10.27
C PHE A 20 -10.39 -1.68 11.07
N PHE A 21 -10.87 -0.88 12.03
CA PHE A 21 -12.07 -1.22 12.77
C PHE A 21 -13.29 -1.22 11.86
N GLY A 22 -14.09 -2.30 11.90
CA GLY A 22 -15.19 -2.48 10.95
C GLY A 22 -14.78 -3.02 9.57
N TRP A 23 -13.48 -3.19 9.30
CA TRP A 23 -12.97 -3.81 8.07
C TRP A 23 -12.75 -5.31 8.29
N GLY A 24 -13.80 -6.08 8.01
CA GLY A 24 -13.71 -7.53 7.96
C GLY A 24 -13.21 -8.04 6.61
N GLN A 25 -13.04 -9.35 6.50
CA GLN A 25 -12.59 -10.04 5.27
C GLN A 25 -13.43 -9.66 4.04
N ASP A 26 -14.75 -9.53 4.18
CA ASP A 26 -15.67 -9.14 3.10
C ASP A 26 -15.39 -7.72 2.56
N ARG A 27 -15.04 -6.78 3.44
CA ARG A 27 -14.71 -5.40 3.04
C ARG A 27 -13.35 -5.33 2.34
N HIS A 28 -12.40 -6.18 2.73
CA HIS A 28 -11.14 -6.34 2.00
C HIS A 28 -11.37 -6.96 0.61
N LEU A 29 -12.14 -8.05 0.52
CA LEU A 29 -12.43 -8.73 -0.75
C LEU A 29 -13.19 -7.85 -1.74
N SER A 30 -14.19 -7.09 -1.28
CA SER A 30 -14.92 -6.15 -2.14
C SER A 30 -14.03 -5.03 -2.68
N ALA A 31 -13.11 -4.51 -1.86
CA ALA A 31 -12.13 -3.53 -2.32
C ALA A 31 -11.18 -4.10 -3.38
N ASP A 32 -10.69 -5.33 -3.18
CA ASP A 32 -9.79 -5.99 -4.12
C ASP A 32 -10.50 -6.39 -5.43
N LEU A 33 -11.74 -6.83 -5.35
CA LEU A 33 -12.56 -7.10 -6.53
C LEU A 33 -12.82 -5.82 -7.33
N PHE A 34 -13.16 -4.72 -6.66
CA PHE A 34 -13.38 -3.44 -7.30
C PHE A 34 -12.11 -2.93 -8.01
N ASP A 35 -10.95 -3.06 -7.37
CA ASP A 35 -9.69 -2.68 -7.99
C ASP A 35 -9.30 -3.61 -9.15
N ALA A 36 -9.53 -4.91 -9.04
CA ALA A 36 -9.27 -5.87 -10.11
C ALA A 36 -10.15 -5.60 -11.34
N LEU A 37 -11.45 -5.32 -11.13
CA LEU A 37 -12.37 -4.93 -12.19
C LEU A 37 -11.89 -3.63 -12.85
N ASN A 38 -11.56 -2.61 -12.06
CA ASN A 38 -11.07 -1.35 -12.60
C ASN A 38 -9.78 -1.51 -13.41
N GLN A 39 -8.84 -2.35 -12.95
CA GLN A 39 -7.62 -2.63 -13.71
C GLN A 39 -7.93 -3.38 -15.01
N ASN A 40 -8.79 -4.39 -14.96
CA ASN A 40 -9.22 -5.10 -16.17
C ASN A 40 -9.88 -4.13 -17.15
N THR A 41 -10.86 -3.33 -16.70
CA THR A 41 -11.56 -2.35 -17.53
C THR A 41 -10.60 -1.34 -18.14
N ARG A 42 -9.62 -0.83 -17.38
CA ARG A 42 -8.59 0.08 -17.92
C ARG A 42 -7.68 -0.61 -18.94
N ALA A 43 -7.39 -1.89 -18.77
CA ALA A 43 -6.50 -2.65 -19.65
C ALA A 43 -7.17 -3.14 -20.93
N THR A 44 -8.44 -3.55 -20.85
CA THR A 44 -9.16 -4.22 -21.96
C THR A 44 -10.06 -3.28 -22.75
N GLY A 45 -10.47 -2.14 -22.17
CA GLY A 45 -11.32 -1.20 -22.89
C GLY A 45 -10.58 -0.55 -24.08
N GLN A 46 -11.27 -0.45 -25.22
CA GLN A 46 -10.84 0.36 -26.37
C GLN A 46 -10.98 1.86 -26.04
N TRP A 47 -10.16 2.34 -25.11
CA TRP A 47 -10.15 3.74 -24.72
C TRP A 47 -9.42 4.52 -25.80
N GLY A 48 -10.15 5.15 -26.72
CA GLY A 48 -9.57 5.84 -27.88
C GLY A 48 -8.49 6.89 -27.57
N LYS A 49 -8.36 7.37 -26.33
CA LYS A 49 -7.26 8.26 -25.91
C LYS A 49 -6.69 7.93 -24.53
N LYS A 50 -7.52 7.93 -23.49
CA LYS A 50 -7.12 7.62 -22.10
C LYS A 50 -8.22 6.88 -21.38
N ALA A 51 -7.84 5.87 -20.61
CA ALA A 51 -8.77 5.14 -19.76
C ALA A 51 -9.35 6.07 -18.67
N PRO A 52 -10.64 5.92 -18.32
CA PRO A 52 -11.28 6.73 -17.29
C PRO A 52 -10.61 6.55 -15.93
N LYS A 53 -10.52 7.64 -15.17
CA LYS A 53 -9.98 7.63 -13.81
C LYS A 53 -11.10 7.28 -12.83
N ILE A 54 -11.28 5.99 -12.59
CA ILE A 54 -12.25 5.47 -11.64
C ILE A 54 -11.74 5.78 -10.22
N PRO A 55 -12.56 6.36 -9.32
CA PRO A 55 -12.16 6.62 -7.94
C PRO A 55 -11.83 5.30 -7.23
N ALA A 56 -10.78 5.30 -6.41
CA ALA A 56 -10.40 4.12 -5.65
C ALA A 56 -11.45 3.80 -4.57
N PHE A 57 -11.63 2.52 -4.27
CA PHE A 57 -12.48 2.09 -3.16
C PHE A 57 -11.97 2.73 -1.85
N PRO A 58 -12.84 3.19 -0.94
CA PRO A 58 -12.44 3.87 0.30
C PRO A 58 -11.76 2.89 1.28
N ARG A 59 -10.46 2.64 1.10
CA ARG A 59 -9.66 1.73 1.93
C ARG A 59 -9.14 2.43 3.20
N PRO A 60 -8.97 1.72 4.32
CA PRO A 60 -8.34 2.25 5.52
C PRO A 60 -6.88 2.53 5.17
N GLN A 61 -6.50 3.82 5.21
CA GLN A 61 -5.12 4.19 5.02
C GLN A 61 -4.43 4.15 6.36
N SER A 62 -3.46 3.24 6.51
CA SER A 62 -2.60 3.27 7.68
C SER A 62 -1.92 4.63 7.73
N LYS A 63 -2.10 5.35 8.85
CA LYS A 63 -1.48 6.69 9.00
C LYS A 63 0.05 6.62 9.04
N ARG A 64 0.60 5.40 9.10
CA ARG A 64 2.01 5.11 8.86
C ARG A 64 2.25 5.00 7.36
N LYS A 65 2.32 6.15 6.68
CA LYS A 65 3.20 6.22 5.51
C LYS A 65 4.56 5.72 6.01
N PRO A 66 5.20 4.69 5.40
CA PRO A 66 6.65 4.70 5.46
C PRO A 66 7.01 6.07 4.89
N GLU A 67 7.63 6.93 5.70
CA GLU A 67 8.46 7.96 5.12
C GLU A 67 9.28 7.21 4.08
N LYS A 68 8.99 7.48 2.81
CA LYS A 68 9.94 7.19 1.75
C LYS A 68 11.16 7.97 2.22
N THR A 69 12.06 7.29 2.93
CA THR A 69 13.39 7.78 3.20
C THR A 69 13.92 8.10 1.82
N LYS A 70 13.87 9.40 1.52
CA LYS A 70 14.49 10.03 0.37
C LYS A 70 15.99 9.86 0.58
N ALA A 71 16.44 8.64 0.41
CA ALA A 71 17.81 8.21 0.42
C ALA A 71 17.81 6.86 -0.30
N ALA A 72 17.46 6.90 -1.59
CA ALA A 72 18.24 6.11 -2.52
C ALA A 72 19.68 6.62 -2.37
N THR A 73 20.41 6.11 -1.38
CA THR A 73 21.85 6.25 -1.30
C THR A 73 22.36 5.68 -2.60
N LYS A 74 22.71 6.58 -3.54
CA LYS A 74 23.40 6.20 -4.75
C LYS A 74 24.56 5.29 -4.34
N PRO A 75 24.78 4.14 -5.00
CA PRO A 75 25.91 3.30 -4.68
C PRO A 75 27.18 4.15 -4.78
N ARG A 76 27.95 4.21 -3.69
CA ARG A 76 29.18 5.01 -3.64
C ARG A 76 30.21 4.39 -4.58
N SER A 77 30.94 5.23 -5.31
CA SER A 77 32.02 4.75 -6.17
C SER A 77 33.24 4.34 -5.33
N VAL A 78 34.10 3.48 -5.89
CA VAL A 78 35.35 3.05 -5.23
C VAL A 78 36.23 4.25 -4.86
N ALA A 79 36.25 5.30 -5.68
CA ALA A 79 37.00 6.52 -5.42
C ALA A 79 36.46 7.29 -4.19
N GLU A 80 35.15 7.29 -3.96
CA GLU A 80 34.55 7.91 -2.77
C GLU A 80 34.86 7.14 -1.49
N ILE A 81 34.91 5.80 -1.59
CA ILE A 81 35.30 4.94 -0.47
C ILE A 81 36.77 5.19 -0.10
N TYR A 82 37.67 5.22 -1.09
CA TYR A 82 39.10 5.46 -0.87
C TYR A 82 39.36 6.81 -0.16
N LYS A 83 38.72 7.90 -0.63
CA LYS A 83 38.83 9.22 0.01
C LYS A 83 38.35 9.24 1.45
N HIS A 84 37.34 8.43 1.78
CA HIS A 84 36.83 8.33 3.16
C HIS A 84 37.84 7.67 4.10
N PHE A 85 38.52 6.63 3.64
CA PHE A 85 39.56 5.94 4.41
C PHE A 85 40.82 6.77 4.58
N GLN A 86 41.18 7.58 3.58
CA GLN A 86 42.37 8.44 3.62
C GLN A 86 42.24 9.63 4.59
N ARG A 87 41.02 9.94 5.05
CA ARG A 87 40.74 11.07 5.96
C ARG A 87 40.77 10.69 7.45
N ARG A 88 41.13 9.45 7.78
CA ARG A 88 41.37 8.99 9.16
C ARG A 88 42.85 8.99 9.49
#